data_AF-A0A8T4U802-F1
#
_entry.id   AF-A0A8T4U802-F1
#
_cell.length_a   1.000
_cell.length_b   1.000
_cell.length_c   1.000
_cell.angle_alpha   90.00
_cell.angle_beta   90.00
_cell.angle_gamma   90.00
#
_symmetry.space_group_name_H-M   'P 1'
#
loop_
_entity.id
_entity.type
_entity.pdbx_description
1 polymer ?
#
loop_
_entity_poly.entity_id
_entity_poly.type
_entity_poly.pdbx_seq_one_letter_code
_entity_poly.pdbx_strand_id
1 'polypeptide(L)'
;VNIGLELSLALVYMLVLLLYVIIMGVRYLLISAGVIFFPIGIFLYFIDPLKNYGKYIINLLIVLMLVPFIHAIILLAASKIIELPLFAALKILVMIIAFLLCIITLFVASDFVKSNSSGPSVISRGAKALQGQLFQ
;
A
#
# COMPACT_ATOMS: atom_id res chain seq x y z
N VAL A 1 17.88 -27.49 -20.09
CA VAL A 1 17.66 -26.43 -19.07
C VAL A 1 19.01 -26.10 -18.47
N ASN A 2 19.39 -24.83 -18.40
CA ASN A 2 20.70 -24.43 -17.88
C ASN A 2 20.62 -24.31 -16.35
N ILE A 3 21.17 -25.30 -15.64
CA ILE A 3 21.08 -25.44 -14.17
C ILE A 3 21.54 -24.17 -13.44
N GLY A 4 22.57 -23.49 -13.96
CA GLY A 4 23.06 -22.24 -13.37
C GLY A 4 22.04 -21.09 -13.42
N LEU A 5 21.26 -20.98 -14.50
CA LEU A 5 20.23 -19.94 -14.65
C LEU A 5 19.07 -20.17 -13.69
N GLU A 6 18.64 -21.43 -13.55
CA GLU A 6 17.54 -21.82 -12.66
C GLU A 6 17.93 -21.59 -11.19
N LEU A 7 19.15 -21.95 -10.79
CA LEU A 7 19.66 -21.70 -9.43
C LEU A 7 19.74 -20.20 -9.12
N SER A 8 20.22 -19.38 -10.06
CA SER A 8 20.30 -17.92 -9.89
C SER A 8 18.92 -17.30 -9.70
N LEU A 9 17.94 -17.67 -10.54
CA LEU A 9 16.56 -17.20 -10.44
C LEU A 9 15.87 -17.67 -9.15
N ALA A 10 16.12 -18.90 -8.71
CA ALA A 10 15.59 -19.41 -7.45
C ALA A 10 16.10 -18.62 -6.23
N LEU A 11 17.37 -18.21 -6.24
CA LEU A 11 17.95 -17.38 -5.18
C LEU A 11 17.30 -15.99 -5.14
N VAL A 12 17.14 -15.34 -6.30
CA VAL A 12 16.43 -14.06 -6.41
C VAL A 12 14.99 -14.19 -5.94
N TYR A 13 14.30 -15.26 -6.33
CA TYR A 13 12.94 -15.55 -5.90
C TYR A 13 12.83 -15.68 -4.37
N MET A 14 13.72 -16.44 -3.74
CA MET A 14 13.75 -16.60 -2.28
C MET A 14 13.94 -15.25 -1.56
N LEU A 15 14.82 -14.38 -2.08
CA LEU A 15 15.04 -13.05 -1.52
C LEU A 15 13.79 -12.17 -1.63
N VAL A 16 13.16 -12.14 -2.81
CA VAL A 16 11.92 -11.37 -3.04
C VAL A 16 10.78 -11.88 -2.15
N LEU A 17 10.66 -13.21 -2.01
CA LEU A 17 9.67 -13.83 -1.13
C LEU A 17 9.89 -13.43 0.33
N LEU A 18 11.13 -13.49 0.81
CA LEU A 18 11.48 -13.09 2.17
C LEU A 18 11.11 -11.62 2.43
N LEU A 19 11.48 -10.73 1.51
CA LEU A 19 11.14 -9.31 1.60
C LEU A 19 9.62 -9.11 1.63
N TYR A 20 8.88 -9.80 0.76
CA TYR A 20 7.43 -9.73 0.70
C TYR A 20 6.79 -10.17 2.03
N VAL A 21 7.25 -11.28 2.61
CA VAL A 21 6.75 -11.78 3.90
C VAL A 21 6.99 -10.77 5.02
N ILE A 22 8.17 -10.15 5.09
CA ILE A 22 8.49 -9.14 6.10
C ILE A 22 7.56 -7.92 5.96
N ILE A 23 7.41 -7.39 4.74
CA ILE A 23 6.53 -6.23 4.47
C ILE A 23 5.07 -6.54 4.81
N MET A 24 4.59 -7.73 4.44
CA MET A 24 3.24 -8.19 4.79
C MET A 24 3.06 -8.33 6.29
N GLY A 25 4.06 -8.86 7.01
CA GLY A 25 4.06 -8.97 8.46
C GLY A 25 3.93 -7.61 9.15
N VAL A 26 4.73 -6.63 8.73
CA VAL A 26 4.63 -5.25 9.21
C VAL A 26 3.23 -4.68 8.97
N ARG A 27 2.66 -4.87 7.78
CA ARG A 27 1.29 -4.42 7.49
C ARG A 27 0.25 -5.04 8.43
N TYR A 28 0.35 -6.33 8.73
CA TYR A 28 -0.58 -6.98 9.66
C TYR A 28 -0.47 -6.38 11.07
N LEU A 29 0.75 -6.06 11.53
CA LEU A 29 0.94 -5.33 12.78
C LEU A 29 0.27 -3.94 12.72
N LEU A 30 0.44 -3.18 11.64
CA LEU A 30 -0.21 -1.88 11.48
C LEU A 30 -1.74 -1.99 11.48
N ILE A 31 -2.32 -3.00 10.83
CA ILE A 31 -3.78 -3.21 10.82
C ILE A 31 -4.27 -3.54 12.24
N SER A 32 -3.57 -4.43 12.94
CA SER A 32 -3.95 -4.83 14.31
C SER A 32 -3.91 -3.64 15.29
N ALA A 33 -2.85 -2.82 15.23
CA ALA A 33 -2.78 -1.58 15.99
C ALA A 33 -3.86 -0.59 15.53
N GLY A 34 -4.12 -0.53 14.22
CA GLY A 34 -5.15 0.31 13.61
C GLY A 34 -6.55 0.01 14.13
N VAL A 35 -6.90 -1.25 14.42
CA VAL A 35 -8.21 -1.60 15.01
C VAL A 35 -8.40 -0.91 16.37
N ILE A 36 -7.33 -0.78 17.16
CA ILE A 36 -7.34 -0.06 18.45
C ILE A 36 -7.43 1.46 18.20
N PHE A 37 -6.73 1.97 17.18
CA PHE A 37 -6.78 3.39 16.80
C PHE A 37 -8.06 3.79 16.09
N PHE A 38 -8.87 2.86 15.59
CA PHE A 38 -10.10 3.15 14.87
C PHE A 38 -11.10 3.98 15.70
N PRO A 39 -11.48 3.59 16.94
CA PRO A 39 -12.33 4.43 17.79
C PRO A 39 -11.68 5.78 18.10
N ILE A 40 -10.35 5.81 18.33
CA ILE A 40 -9.60 7.07 18.57
C ILE A 40 -9.71 7.99 17.35
N GLY A 41 -9.57 7.46 16.14
CA GLY A 41 -9.72 8.21 14.89
C GLY A 41 -11.12 8.81 14.73
N ILE A 42 -12.15 8.08 15.14
CA ILE A 42 -13.53 8.59 15.18
C ILE A 42 -13.66 9.72 16.20
N PHE A 43 -13.15 9.56 17.41
CA PHE A 43 -13.19 10.63 18.42
C PHE A 43 -12.46 11.90 17.96
N LEU A 44 -11.27 11.76 17.37
CA LEU A 44 -10.50 12.89 16.85
C LEU A 44 -11.18 13.58 15.67
N TYR A 45 -12.05 12.88 14.92
CA TYR A 45 -12.82 13.48 13.84
C TYR A 45 -13.84 14.54 14.31
N PHE A 46 -14.32 14.41 15.55
CA PHE A 46 -15.29 15.34 16.14
C PHE A 46 -14.67 16.60 16.78
N ILE A 47 -13.34 16.65 16.92
CA ILE A 47 -12.63 17.77 17.54
C ILE A 47 -11.99 18.64 16.46
N ASP A 48 -12.48 19.87 16.27
CA ASP A 48 -12.12 20.75 15.14
C ASP A 48 -10.61 20.94 14.86
N PRO A 49 -9.71 21.11 15.85
CA PRO A 49 -8.27 21.18 15.57
C PRO A 49 -7.64 19.83 15.19
N LEU A 50 -8.24 18.70 15.54
CA LEU A 50 -7.69 17.34 15.35
C LEU A 50 -8.38 16.55 14.23
N LYS A 51 -9.42 17.12 13.61
CA LYS A 51 -10.21 16.49 12.55
C LYS A 51 -9.39 15.93 11.38
N ASN A 52 -8.29 16.60 11.02
CA ASN A 52 -7.39 16.15 9.95
C ASN A 52 -6.65 14.85 10.32
N TYR A 53 -6.26 14.69 11.59
CA TYR A 53 -5.62 13.46 12.08
C TYR A 53 -6.61 12.30 12.15
N GLY A 54 -7.84 12.55 12.62
CA GLY A 54 -8.92 11.57 12.60
C GLY A 54 -9.21 11.07 11.18
N LYS A 55 -9.31 12.00 10.20
CA LYS A 55 -9.48 11.67 8.79
C LYS A 55 -8.33 10.82 8.23
N TYR A 56 -7.08 11.13 8.59
CA TYR A 56 -5.92 10.34 8.18
C TYR A 56 -5.99 8.90 8.70
N ILE A 57 -6.25 8.72 10.00
CA ILE A 57 -6.32 7.41 10.64
C ILE A 57 -7.39 6.55 9.95
N ILE A 58 -8.60 7.10 9.75
CA ILE A 58 -9.70 6.38 9.12
C ILE A 58 -9.36 6.02 7.67
N ASN A 59 -8.82 6.96 6.88
CA ASN A 59 -8.47 6.71 5.48
C ASN A 59 -7.34 5.68 5.36
N LEU A 60 -6.34 5.74 6.25
CA LEU A 60 -5.25 4.77 6.31
C LEU A 60 -5.78 3.37 6.58
N LEU A 61 -6.63 3.21 7.59
CA LEU A 61 -7.24 1.92 7.95
C LEU A 61 -8.05 1.30 6.81
N ILE A 62 -8.91 2.11 6.15
CA ILE A 62 -9.72 1.63 5.03
C ILE A 62 -8.85 1.17 3.87
N VAL A 63 -7.85 1.96 3.49
CA VAL A 63 -6.94 1.61 2.38
C VAL A 63 -6.11 0.37 2.73
N LEU A 64 -5.57 0.28 3.94
CA LEU A 64 -4.79 -0.89 4.38
C LEU A 64 -5.63 -2.18 4.39
N MET A 65 -6.93 -2.09 4.70
CA MET A 65 -7.85 -3.23 4.61
C MET A 65 -8.18 -3.62 3.16
N LEU A 66 -8.15 -2.68 2.21
CA LEU A 66 -8.46 -2.96 0.80
C LEU A 66 -7.29 -3.61 0.03
N VAL A 67 -6.05 -3.21 0.33
CA VAL A 67 -4.82 -3.73 -0.30
C VAL A 67 -4.73 -5.28 -0.37
N PRO A 68 -5.02 -6.06 0.69
CA PRO A 68 -4.96 -7.52 0.62
C PRO A 68 -5.93 -8.13 -0.41
N PHE A 69 -7.07 -7.49 -0.68
CA PHE A 69 -7.98 -7.96 -1.74
C PHE A 69 -7.33 -7.82 -3.12
N ILE A 70 -6.63 -6.71 -3.37
CA ILE A 70 -5.88 -6.51 -4.62
C ILE A 70 -4.75 -7.53 -4.75
N HIS A 71 -4.02 -7.82 -3.67
CA HIS A 71 -2.98 -8.84 -3.66
C HIS A 71 -3.55 -10.23 -3.98
N ALA A 72 -4.71 -10.57 -3.43
CA ALA A 72 -5.37 -11.84 -3.72
C ALA A 72 -5.71 -11.98 -5.21
N ILE A 73 -6.21 -10.91 -5.85
CA ILE A 73 -6.51 -10.91 -7.29
C ILE A 73 -5.23 -11.07 -8.12
N ILE A 74 -4.16 -10.32 -7.79
CA ILE A 74 -2.87 -10.40 -8.49
C ILE A 74 -2.28 -11.81 -8.38
N LEU A 75 -2.26 -12.39 -7.18
CA LEU A 75 -1.72 -13.73 -6.94
C LEU A 75 -2.58 -14.81 -7.59
N LEU A 76 -3.90 -14.65 -7.61
CA LEU A 76 -4.81 -15.56 -8.31
C LEU A 76 -4.56 -15.55 -9.82
N ALA A 77 -4.42 -14.36 -10.41
CA ALA A 77 -4.09 -14.22 -11.82
C ALA A 77 -2.74 -14.87 -12.14
N ALA A 78 -1.71 -14.63 -11.30
CA ALA A 78 -0.40 -15.26 -11.44
C ALA A 78 -0.47 -16.79 -11.36
N SER A 79 -1.24 -17.33 -10.42
CA SER A 79 -1.44 -18.78 -10.28
C SER A 79 -2.02 -19.40 -11.55
N LYS A 80 -2.99 -18.73 -12.20
CA LYS A 80 -3.60 -19.21 -13.43
C LYS A 80 -2.66 -19.15 -14.64
N ILE A 81 -1.78 -18.14 -14.69
CA ILE A 81 -0.78 -18.02 -15.76
C ILE A 81 0.26 -19.16 -15.67
N ILE A 82 0.64 -19.58 -14.47
CA ILE A 82 1.67 -20.60 -14.23
C ILE A 82 1.20 -22.02 -14.61
N GLU A 83 -0.11 -22.26 -14.64
CA GLU A 83 -0.69 -23.54 -15.06
C GLU A 83 -0.51 -23.79 -16.57
N LEU A 84 -0.25 -22.75 -17.37
CA LEU A 84 -0.08 -22.88 -18.82
C LEU A 84 1.26 -23.57 -19.18
N PRO A 85 1.25 -24.60 -20.04
CA PRO A 85 2.44 -25.38 -20.38
C PRO A 85 3.52 -24.56 -21.12
N LEU A 86 3.12 -23.48 -21.81
CA LEU A 86 4.03 -22.54 -22.48
C LEU A 86 5.02 -21.84 -21.52
N PHE A 87 4.69 -21.76 -20.23
CA PHE A 87 5.51 -21.04 -19.24
C PHE A 87 6.33 -21.95 -18.33
N ALA A 88 6.50 -23.24 -18.65
CA ALA A 88 7.21 -24.20 -17.79
C ALA A 88 8.60 -23.73 -17.32
N ALA A 89 9.39 -23.11 -18.20
CA ALA A 89 10.72 -22.56 -17.88
C ALA A 89 10.69 -21.14 -17.27
N LEU A 90 9.55 -20.44 -17.36
CA LEU A 90 9.40 -19.04 -16.92
C LEU A 90 8.56 -18.90 -15.64
N LYS A 91 8.12 -20.01 -15.03
CA LYS A 91 7.28 -20.00 -13.82
C LYS A 91 7.86 -19.15 -12.69
N ILE A 92 9.16 -19.29 -12.45
CA ILE A 92 9.88 -18.55 -11.41
C ILE A 92 9.84 -17.05 -11.71
N LEU A 93 10.06 -16.66 -12.97
CA LEU A 93 10.02 -15.26 -13.40
C LEU A 93 8.63 -14.64 -13.21
N VAL A 94 7.57 -15.36 -13.62
CA VAL A 94 6.18 -14.90 -13.45
C VAL A 94 5.85 -14.68 -11.97
N MET A 95 6.27 -15.60 -11.10
CA MET A 95 6.06 -15.43 -9.64
C MET A 95 6.83 -14.25 -9.06
N ILE A 96 8.08 -14.02 -9.47
CA ILE A 96 8.86 -12.84 -9.03
C ILE A 96 8.12 -11.55 -9.40
N ILE A 97 7.61 -11.45 -10.62
CA ILE A 97 6.85 -10.29 -11.09
C ILE A 97 5.56 -10.10 -10.28
N ALA A 98 4.83 -11.18 -9.98
CA ALA A 98 3.61 -11.11 -9.17
C ALA A 98 3.88 -10.59 -7.76
N PHE A 99 4.96 -11.05 -7.11
CA PHE A 99 5.34 -10.55 -5.79
C PHE A 99 5.83 -9.10 -5.83
N LEU A 100 6.61 -8.71 -6.85
CA LEU A 100 6.99 -7.31 -7.06
C LEU A 100 5.77 -6.40 -7.24
N LEU A 101 4.77 -6.82 -8.02
CA LEU A 101 3.52 -6.07 -8.17
C LEU A 101 2.79 -5.89 -6.84
N CYS A 102 2.77 -6.90 -5.98
CA CYS A 102 2.18 -6.77 -4.64
C CYS A 102 2.96 -5.76 -3.77
N ILE A 103 4.29 -5.75 -3.84
CA ILE A 103 5.12 -4.76 -3.12
C ILE A 103 4.81 -3.34 -3.61
N ILE A 104 4.75 -3.14 -4.93
CA ILE A 104 4.45 -1.84 -5.54
C ILE A 104 3.06 -1.36 -5.14
N THR A 105 2.06 -2.25 -5.12
CA THR A 105 0.69 -1.92 -4.71
C THR A 105 0.64 -1.33 -3.30
N LEU A 106 1.44 -1.86 -2.37
CA LEU A 106 1.52 -1.36 -1.00
C LEU A 106 2.17 0.03 -0.92
N PHE A 107 3.18 0.30 -1.73
CA PHE A 107 3.83 1.61 -1.80
C PHE A 107 2.86 2.67 -2.35
N VAL A 108 2.19 2.37 -3.47
CA VAL A 108 1.17 3.25 -4.08
C VAL A 108 0.02 3.52 -3.11
N ALA A 109 -0.45 2.50 -2.38
CA ALA A 109 -1.50 2.67 -1.38
C ALA A 109 -1.10 3.64 -0.26
N SER A 110 0.16 3.61 0.16
CA SER A 110 0.69 4.50 1.21
C SER A 110 0.78 5.96 0.73
N ASP A 111 1.23 6.17 -0.51
CA ASP A 111 1.28 7.50 -1.13
C ASP A 111 -0.13 8.09 -1.34
N PHE A 112 -1.09 7.26 -1.73
CA PHE A 112 -2.49 7.66 -1.89
C PHE A 112 -3.10 8.16 -0.57
N VAL A 113 -2.83 7.47 0.54
CA VAL A 113 -3.30 7.87 1.88
C VAL A 113 -2.69 9.22 2.27
N LYS A 114 -1.40 9.42 2.03
CA LYS A 114 -0.71 10.69 2.32
C LYS A 114 -1.33 11.84 1.53
N SER A 115 -1.49 11.68 0.21
CA SER A 115 -2.06 12.70 -0.68
C SER A 115 -3.47 13.15 -0.27
N ASN A 116 -4.36 12.22 0.07
CA ASN A 116 -5.76 12.52 0.39
C ASN A 116 -5.98 13.09 1.82
N SER A 117 -4.95 13.03 2.66
CA SER A 117 -5.01 13.45 4.06
C SER A 117 -4.38 14.82 4.33
N SER A 118 -3.43 15.25 3.49
CA SER A 118 -2.97 16.63 3.43
C SER A 118 -4.06 17.52 2.85
N GLY A 119 -5.04 17.88 3.69
CA GLY A 119 -5.96 18.98 3.39
C GLY A 119 -5.18 20.28 3.14
N PRO A 120 -5.76 21.27 2.41
CA PRO A 120 -5.09 22.52 2.14
C PRO A 120 -4.65 23.15 3.46
N SER A 121 -3.33 23.34 3.59
CA SER A 121 -2.70 23.88 4.79
C SER A 121 -3.38 25.19 5.18
N VAL A 122 -3.49 25.46 6.48
CA VAL A 122 -4.01 26.73 7.03
C VAL A 122 -3.30 27.94 6.39
N ILE A 123 -2.03 27.76 5.98
CA ILE A 123 -1.22 28.72 5.24
C ILE A 123 -1.85 29.09 3.88
N SER A 124 -2.42 28.13 3.14
CA SER A 124 -3.11 28.42 1.87
C SER A 124 -4.44 29.16 2.05
N ARG A 125 -5.12 28.97 3.20
CA ARG A 125 -6.34 29.72 3.55
C ARG A 125 -6.01 31.13 4.00
N GLY A 126 -4.92 31.30 4.78
CA GLY A 126 -4.37 32.60 5.14
C GLY A 126 -3.91 33.40 3.92
N ALA A 127 -3.24 32.77 2.96
CA ALA A 127 -2.81 33.40 1.71
C ALA A 127 -4.00 33.86 0.85
N LYS A 128 -5.07 33.06 0.75
CA LYS A 128 -6.30 33.47 0.04
C LYS A 128 -7.10 34.55 0.78
N ALA A 129 -7.13 34.52 2.12
CA ALA A 129 -7.77 35.58 2.91
C ALA A 129 -7.02 36.92 2.82
N LEU A 130 -5.68 36.89 2.81
CA LEU A 130 -4.84 38.06 2.62
C LEU A 130 -4.93 38.62 1.19
N GLN A 131 -5.00 37.76 0.17
CA GLN A 131 -5.27 38.23 -1.20
C GLN A 131 -6.67 38.87 -1.32
N GLY A 132 -7.69 38.34 -0.64
CA GLY A 132 -9.02 38.95 -0.64
C GLY A 132 -9.10 40.32 0.04
N GLN A 133 -8.21 40.63 0.98
CA GLN A 133 -8.14 41.93 1.66
C GLN A 133 -7.24 42.96 0.95
N LEU A 134 -6.33 42.54 0.07
CA LEU A 134 -5.43 43.43 -0.68
C LEU A 134 -6.05 43.99 -1.98
N PHE A 135 -7.22 43.50 -2.38
CA PHE A 135 -7.97 43.94 -3.57
C PHE A 135 -9.31 44.61 -3.25
N GLN A 136 -9.52 45.03 -2.00
CA GLN A 136 -10.55 46.00 -1.60
C GLN A 136 -9.89 47.30 -1.15
#